data_AF-A0A8J1U4V8-F1
#
_entry.id   AF-A0A8J1U4V8-F1
#
_cell.length_a   1.000
_cell.length_b   1.000
_cell.length_c   1.000
_cell.angle_alpha   90.00
_cell.angle_beta   90.00
_cell.angle_gamma   90.00
#
_symmetry.space_group_name_H-M   'P 1'
#
loop_
_entity.id
_entity.type
_entity.pdbx_description
1 polymer ?
#
loop_
_entity_poly.entity_id
_entity_poly.type
_entity_poly.pdbx_seq_one_letter_code
_entity_poly.pdbx_strand_id
1 'polypeptide(L)'
;DKTNSKDSWYVEKIVIERFKDKDRSVFPIHRWVPAGFSIKLQEYDSLLPQQDPAIEQRKQELATKQTEYQFKVKLEGGLAQIKQLPVNELFTKDFEWGMKMD
;
A
#
# COMPACT_ATOMS: atom_id res chain seq x y z
N ASP A 1 17.87 18.46 16.36
CA ASP A 1 16.81 18.79 15.39
C ASP A 1 15.70 17.74 15.39
N LYS A 2 14.53 18.11 15.91
CA LYS A 2 13.34 17.26 16.01
C LYS A 2 12.38 17.59 14.86
N THR A 3 12.69 17.16 13.64
CA THR A 3 11.64 17.02 12.63
C THR A 3 10.84 15.78 13.00
N ASN A 4 9.75 15.98 13.74
CA ASN A 4 8.72 14.98 14.01
C ASN A 4 7.94 14.68 12.72
N SER A 5 8.64 14.22 11.67
CA SER A 5 8.05 13.80 10.41
C SER A 5 7.63 12.35 10.54
N LYS A 6 6.51 12.11 11.22
CA LYS A 6 5.79 10.82 11.20
C LYS A 6 4.88 10.70 9.96
N ASP A 7 5.10 11.54 8.96
CA ASP A 7 4.22 11.63 7.82
C ASP A 7 4.55 10.50 6.85
N SER A 8 3.60 9.60 6.66
CA SER A 8 3.64 8.60 5.59
C SER A 8 3.50 9.29 4.24
N TRP A 9 4.19 8.78 3.21
CA TRP A 9 4.13 9.32 1.86
C TRP A 9 3.45 8.34 0.91
N TYR A 10 2.40 8.78 0.21
CA TYR A 10 1.82 7.98 -0.86
C TYR A 10 2.72 8.04 -2.09
N VAL A 11 3.22 6.88 -2.52
CA VAL A 11 4.11 6.78 -3.68
C VAL A 11 3.42 5.95 -4.76
N GLU A 12 3.20 6.56 -5.93
CA GLU A 12 2.65 5.85 -7.07
C GLU A 12 3.67 4.89 -7.68
N LYS A 13 4.83 5.42 -8.08
CA LYS A 13 5.90 4.65 -8.71
C LYS A 13 7.23 5.38 -8.58
N ILE A 14 8.32 4.62 -8.70
CA ILE A 14 9.67 5.14 -8.94
C ILE A 14 10.08 4.71 -10.35
N VAL A 15 10.69 5.62 -11.10
CA VAL A 15 11.23 5.34 -12.44
C VAL A 15 12.71 5.68 -12.44
N ILE A 16 13.55 4.73 -12.85
CA ILE A 16 14.99 4.92 -13.03
C ILE A 16 15.27 4.98 -14.53
N GLU A 17 15.75 6.12 -15.01
CA GLU A 17 16.08 6.32 -16.43
C GLU A 17 17.59 6.28 -16.66
N ARG A 18 18.04 5.48 -17.64
CA ARG A 18 19.44 5.46 -18.07
C ARG A 18 19.63 6.40 -19.25
N PHE A 19 20.35 7.51 -19.03
CA PHE A 19 20.54 8.58 -20.03
C PHE A 19 21.11 8.12 -21.38
N LYS A 20 21.98 7.11 -21.39
CA LYS A 20 22.66 6.66 -22.62
C LYS A 20 21.76 5.88 -23.57
N ASP A 21 20.91 5.00 -23.03
CA ASP A 21 20.22 3.97 -23.80
C ASP A 21 18.69 4.20 -23.85
N LYS A 22 18.19 5.28 -23.22
CA LYS A 22 16.75 5.56 -23.01
C LYS A 22 15.98 4.41 -22.34
N ASP A 23 16.70 3.53 -21.66
CA ASP A 23 16.13 2.42 -20.92
C ASP A 23 15.51 2.91 -19.60
N ARG A 24 14.41 2.28 -19.20
CA ARG A 24 13.59 2.69 -18.05
C ARG A 24 13.22 1.48 -17.20
N SER A 25 13.69 1.46 -15.96
CA SER A 25 13.21 0.52 -14.96
C SER A 25 12.09 1.15 -14.14
N VAL A 26 10.96 0.46 -14.04
CA VAL A 26 9.77 0.95 -13.34
C VAL A 26 9.49 0.12 -12.10
N PHE A 27 9.28 0.81 -10.99
CA PHE A 27 8.97 0.22 -9.69
C PHE A 27 7.59 0.75 -9.25
N PRO A 28 6.50 0.05 -9.59
CA PRO A 28 5.17 0.42 -9.14
C PRO A 28 5.05 0.18 -7.63
N ILE A 29 4.51 1.16 -6.89
CA ILE A 29 4.42 1.11 -5.42
C ILE A 29 2.95 1.20 -4.97
N HIS A 30 2.21 2.19 -5.49
CA HIS A 30 0.77 2.42 -5.26
C HIS A 30 0.33 2.27 -3.80
N ARG A 31 1.17 2.67 -2.83
CA ARG A 31 0.89 2.53 -1.40
C ARG A 31 1.56 3.63 -0.57
N TRP A 32 1.08 3.78 0.66
CA TRP A 32 1.68 4.66 1.66
C TRP A 32 2.95 4.03 2.23
N VAL A 33 4.05 4.78 2.19
CA VAL A 33 5.35 4.39 2.76
C VAL A 33 5.53 5.13 4.09
N PRO A 34 5.63 4.42 5.23
CA PRO A 34 5.77 5.05 6.53
C PRO A 34 7.16 5.67 6.71
N ALA A 35 7.21 6.80 7.39
CA ALA A 35 8.48 7.47 7.70
C ALA A 35 9.40 6.57 8.55
N GLY A 36 10.70 6.58 8.22
CA GLY A 36 11.72 5.83 8.96
C GLY A 36 11.83 4.34 8.60
N PHE A 37 11.08 3.86 7.60
CA PHE A 37 11.18 2.49 7.09
C PHE A 37 11.80 2.45 5.69
N SER A 38 12.78 1.57 5.52
CA SER A 38 13.35 1.25 4.20
C SER A 38 12.60 0.06 3.61
N ILE A 39 12.14 0.21 2.37
CA ILE A 39 11.51 -0.87 1.60
C ILE A 39 12.47 -1.35 0.51
N LYS A 40 12.45 -2.66 0.26
CA LYS A 40 13.05 -3.28 -0.92
C LYS A 40 11.96 -3.42 -1.97
N LEU A 41 12.30 -3.06 -3.20
CA LEU A 41 11.42 -3.09 -4.37
C LEU A 41 12.11 -3.83 -5.50
N GLN A 42 11.34 -4.61 -6.25
CA GLN A 42 11.79 -5.20 -7.51
C GLN A 42 11.11 -4.52 -8.69
N GLU A 43 11.75 -4.51 -9.85
CA GLU A 43 11.15 -3.97 -11.07
C GLU A 43 9.83 -4.68 -11.37
N TYR A 44 8.77 -3.89 -11.62
CA TYR A 44 7.37 -4.31 -11.75
C TYR A 44 6.72 -4.99 -10.53
N ASP A 45 7.51 -5.34 -9.51
CA ASP A 45 7.13 -5.99 -8.26
C ASP A 45 6.06 -7.10 -8.39
N SER A 46 6.12 -7.84 -9.51
CA SER A 46 5.12 -8.84 -9.91
C SER A 46 5.65 -10.25 -9.70
N LEU A 47 5.88 -10.61 -8.44
CA LEU A 47 6.47 -11.89 -8.06
C LEU A 47 5.50 -12.74 -7.26
N LEU A 48 5.63 -14.06 -7.42
CA LEU A 48 4.97 -15.00 -6.52
C LEU A 48 5.70 -15.02 -5.16
N PRO A 49 5.00 -15.28 -4.04
CA PRO A 49 5.61 -15.28 -2.72
C PRO A 49 6.84 -16.19 -2.58
N GLN A 50 6.85 -17.34 -3.26
CA GLN A 50 7.98 -18.27 -3.26
C GLN A 50 9.22 -17.78 -4.02
N GLN A 51 9.09 -16.72 -4.81
CA GLN A 51 10.14 -16.10 -5.62
C GLN A 51 10.55 -14.72 -5.09
N ASP A 52 9.92 -14.25 -4.01
CA ASP A 52 10.18 -12.92 -3.45
C ASP A 52 11.54 -12.93 -2.72
N PRO A 53 12.54 -12.14 -3.16
CA PRO A 53 13.84 -12.09 -2.49
C PRO A 53 13.79 -11.35 -1.14
N ALA A 54 12.69 -10.67 -0.81
CA ALA A 54 12.47 -9.91 0.41
C ALA A 54 11.40 -10.56 1.31
N ILE A 55 11.50 -11.88 1.54
CA ILE A 55 10.54 -12.70 2.28
C ILE A 55 10.14 -12.10 3.64
N GLU A 56 11.10 -11.60 4.42
CA GLU A 56 10.81 -11.04 5.76
C GLU A 56 10.00 -9.74 5.68
N GLN A 57 10.29 -8.88 4.70
CA GLN A 57 9.48 -7.70 4.44
C GLN A 57 8.06 -8.11 4.06
N ARG A 58 7.90 -9.08 3.14
CA ARG A 58 6.58 -9.57 2.75
C ARG A 58 5.80 -10.17 3.92
N LYS A 59 6.44 -10.93 4.81
CA LYS A 59 5.82 -11.46 6.03
C LYS A 59 5.32 -10.33 6.94
N GLN A 60 6.14 -9.31 7.15
CA GLN A 60 5.75 -8.16 7.96
C GLN A 60 4.57 -7.40 7.33
N GLU A 61 4.62 -7.14 6.02
CA GLU A 61 3.53 -6.49 5.28
C GLU A 61 2.23 -7.30 5.36
N LEU A 62 2.29 -8.63 5.22
CA LEU A 62 1.13 -9.51 5.37
C LEU A 62 0.58 -9.49 6.80
N ALA A 63 1.43 -9.52 7.81
CA ALA A 63 1.00 -9.44 9.21
C ALA A 63 0.27 -8.12 9.49
N THR A 64 0.81 -6.99 8.99
CA THR A 64 0.14 -5.68 9.08
C THR A 64 -1.20 -5.67 8.33
N LYS A 65 -1.28 -6.26 7.13
CA LYS A 65 -2.55 -6.34 6.39
C LYS A 65 -3.57 -7.23 7.10
N GLN A 66 -3.17 -8.32 7.72
CA GLN A 66 -4.08 -9.18 8.48
C GLN A 66 -4.67 -8.46 9.71
N THR A 67 -3.90 -7.57 10.34
CA THR A 67 -4.41 -6.77 11.46
C THR A 67 -5.29 -5.63 10.99
N GLU A 68 -5.02 -5.04 9.82
CA GLU A 68 -5.80 -3.95 9.23
C GLU A 68 -7.12 -4.43 8.60
N TYR A 69 -7.09 -5.51 7.81
CA TYR A 69 -8.23 -6.05 7.06
C TYR A 69 -8.92 -7.17 7.84
N GLN A 70 -9.66 -6.78 8.87
CA GLN A 70 -10.42 -7.72 9.69
C GLN A 70 -11.88 -7.83 9.24
N PHE A 71 -12.42 -9.03 9.37
CA PHE A 71 -13.83 -9.30 9.11
C PHE A 71 -14.65 -9.42 10.41
N LYS A 72 -15.94 -9.14 10.29
CA LYS A 72 -16.96 -9.40 11.30
C LYS A 72 -18.23 -9.88 10.60
N VAL A 73 -18.89 -10.87 11.17
CA VAL A 73 -20.23 -11.28 10.76
C VAL A 73 -21.23 -10.51 11.63
N LYS A 74 -22.01 -9.61 11.02
CA LYS A 74 -22.98 -8.75 11.73
C LYS A 74 -24.34 -9.44 11.96
N LEU A 75 -24.66 -10.43 11.14
CA LEU A 75 -25.90 -11.21 11.20
C LEU A 75 -25.54 -12.69 11.18
N GLU A 76 -26.04 -13.46 12.14
CA GLU A 76 -25.79 -14.90 12.21
C GLU A 76 -26.22 -15.61 10.92
N GLY A 77 -25.36 -16.47 10.38
CA GLY A 77 -25.55 -17.11 9.07
C GLY A 77 -25.30 -16.20 7.85
N GLY A 78 -25.01 -14.91 8.05
CA GLY A 78 -24.71 -13.96 7.00
C GLY A 78 -23.26 -14.02 6.50
N LEU A 79 -23.00 -13.34 5.38
CA LEU A 79 -21.65 -13.17 4.83
C LEU A 79 -20.78 -12.29 5.73
N ALA A 80 -19.48 -12.57 5.74
CA ALA A 80 -18.50 -11.75 6.43
C ALA A 80 -18.49 -10.32 5.86
N GLN A 81 -18.58 -9.32 6.73
CA GLN A 81 -18.43 -7.92 6.37
C GLN A 81 -17.11 -7.37 6.89
N ILE A 82 -16.68 -6.23 6.33
CA ILE A 82 -15.54 -5.50 6.86
C ILE A 82 -15.83 -5.01 8.28
N LYS A 83 -14.89 -5.24 9.20
CA LYS A 83 -15.01 -4.80 10.59
C LYS A 83 -14.85 -3.30 10.71
N GLN A 84 -13.81 -2.76 10.08
CA GLN A 84 -13.48 -1.35 10.02
C GLN A 84 -12.81 -1.08 8.67
N LEU A 85 -13.20 0.01 8.00
CA LEU A 85 -12.62 0.39 6.72
C LEU A 85 -11.17 0.88 6.93
N PRO A 86 -10.17 0.26 6.27
CA PRO A 86 -8.80 0.73 6.28
C PRO A 86 -8.69 2.14 5.70
N VAL A 87 -7.72 2.92 6.20
CA VAL A 87 -7.50 4.31 5.73
C VAL A 87 -7.19 4.35 4.24
N ASN A 88 -6.48 3.32 3.74
CA ASN A 88 -6.10 3.20 2.33
C ASN A 88 -7.28 2.90 1.41
N GLU A 89 -8.42 2.46 1.96
CA GLU A 89 -9.66 2.18 1.24
C GLU A 89 -10.68 3.32 1.36
N LEU A 90 -10.31 4.41 2.06
CA LEU A 90 -11.12 5.63 2.07
C LEU A 90 -11.09 6.30 0.70
N PHE A 91 -12.19 6.93 0.37
CA PHE A 91 -12.26 7.77 -0.82
C PHE A 91 -11.27 8.93 -0.73
N THR A 92 -10.78 9.36 -1.88
CA THR A 92 -10.12 10.65 -1.97
C THR A 92 -11.13 11.75 -1.62
N LYS A 93 -10.67 12.83 -0.99
CA LYS A 93 -11.54 13.95 -0.60
C LYS A 93 -12.38 14.43 -1.78
N ASP A 94 -11.78 14.55 -2.96
CA ASP A 94 -12.45 15.01 -4.17
C ASP A 94 -13.62 14.12 -4.58
N PHE A 95 -13.48 12.80 -4.41
CA PHE A 95 -14.56 11.84 -4.68
C PHE A 95 -15.67 11.92 -3.63
N GLU A 96 -15.33 12.10 -2.35
CA GLU A 96 -16.33 12.28 -1.28
C GLU A 96 -17.22 13.49 -1.49
N TRP A 97 -16.67 14.60 -2.01
CA TRP A 97 -17.44 15.80 -2.33
C TRP A 97 -18.42 15.56 -3.48
N GLY A 98 -18.03 14.77 -4.49
CA GLY A 98 -18.92 14.39 -5.59
C GLY A 98 -20.12 13.56 -5.13
N MET A 99 -19.94 12.65 -4.17
CA MET A 99 -21.04 11.81 -3.66
C MET A 99 -22.04 12.54 -2.76
N LYS A 100 -21.68 13.68 -2.16
CA LYS A 100 -22.54 14.43 -1.23
C LYS A 100 -23.45 15.45 -1.91
N MET A 101 -23.27 15.67 -3.21
CA MET A 101 -23.98 16.71 -3.98
C MET A 101 -25.20 16.18 -4.73
N ASP A 102 -25.56 14.91 -4.54
CA ASP A 102 -26.79 14.26 -5.03
C ASP A 102 -27.79 13.97 -3.88
#